data_AF-A0A969KK27-F1
#
_entry.id   AF-A0A969KK27-F1
#
_cell.length_a   1.000
_cell.length_b   1.000
_cell.length_c   1.000
_cell.angle_alpha   90.00
_cell.angle_beta   90.00
_cell.angle_gamma   90.00
#
_symmetry.space_group_name_H-M   'P 1'
#
loop_
_entity.id
_entity.type
_entity.pdbx_description
1 polymer ?
#
loop_
_entity_poly.entity_id
_entity_poly.type
_entity_poly.pdbx_seq_one_letter_code
_entity_poly.pdbx_strand_id
1 'polypeptide(L)'
;MFTDWSETLLTGIKTLNQILTAGIAITAFSLFLYALSFNLRDRVARSFAIILLCVVVVFTAEALQDNSVSIRTLDLLMRLQWFGLVFLPAAYLHLSDALLVTAGRPSRGRRRIAVRTMYAISCGFLLLLATGNLLAEIIPNGKPAPYLQRTIWTEIFTVFYIVAMVWAAINFYRAYSLMLTRSGRRRMIYLMAGATAPGIRLLSILDLWL
;
A
#
# COMPACT_ATOMS: atom_id res chain seq x y z
N MET A 1 -27.88 -6.57 28.43
CA MET A 1 -27.55 -5.15 28.69
C MET A 1 -26.10 -4.79 28.39
N PHE A 2 -25.07 -5.36 29.06
CA PHE A 2 -23.67 -5.06 28.70
C PHE A 2 -23.26 -5.62 27.32
N THR A 3 -23.81 -6.78 26.94
CA THR A 3 -23.59 -7.43 25.62
C THR A 3 -24.20 -6.65 24.46
N ASP A 4 -25.37 -6.03 24.64
CA ASP A 4 -26.05 -5.26 23.59
C ASP A 4 -25.30 -3.96 23.26
N TRP A 5 -24.69 -3.34 24.28
CA TRP A 5 -23.81 -2.17 24.11
C TRP A 5 -22.53 -2.50 23.35
N SER A 6 -21.92 -3.67 23.60
CA SER A 6 -20.75 -4.09 22.84
C SER A 6 -21.07 -4.41 21.39
N GLU A 7 -22.21 -5.06 21.11
CA GLU A 7 -22.61 -5.43 19.73
C GLU A 7 -22.96 -4.20 18.89
N THR A 8 -23.69 -3.24 19.47
CA THR A 8 -24.01 -1.96 18.81
C THR A 8 -22.76 -1.12 18.56
N LEU A 9 -21.84 -1.06 19.52
CA LEU A 9 -20.56 -0.37 19.38
C LEU A 9 -19.67 -1.03 18.32
N LEU A 10 -19.56 -2.36 18.31
CA LEU A 10 -18.83 -3.11 17.29
C LEU A 10 -19.41 -2.89 15.89
N THR A 11 -20.74 -2.88 15.77
CA THR A 11 -21.42 -2.58 14.50
C THR A 11 -21.13 -1.16 14.04
N GLY A 12 -21.19 -0.17 14.94
CA GLY A 12 -20.85 1.22 14.65
C GLY A 12 -19.39 1.41 14.22
N ILE A 13 -18.43 0.71 14.86
CA ILE A 13 -17.02 0.74 14.46
C ILE A 13 -16.82 0.11 13.08
N LYS A 14 -17.48 -1.03 12.79
CA LYS A 14 -17.40 -1.70 11.49
C LYS A 14 -17.93 -0.81 10.36
N THR A 15 -19.09 -0.18 10.55
CA THR A 15 -19.68 0.71 9.54
C THR A 15 -18.82 1.96 9.34
N LEU A 16 -18.28 2.57 10.40
CA LEU A 16 -17.31 3.66 10.28
C LEU A 16 -16.06 3.25 9.49
N ASN A 17 -15.51 2.07 9.77
CA ASN A 17 -14.35 1.57 9.03
C ASN A 17 -14.67 1.35 7.54
N GLN A 18 -15.85 0.85 7.20
CA GLN A 18 -16.30 0.70 5.81
C GLN A 18 -16.42 2.07 5.11
N ILE A 19 -17.05 3.06 5.76
CA ILE A 19 -17.18 4.41 5.23
C ILE A 19 -15.80 5.06 5.02
N LEU A 20 -14.90 4.93 6.00
CA LEU A 20 -13.53 5.44 5.90
C LEU A 20 -12.75 4.75 4.77
N THR A 21 -12.88 3.44 4.63
CA THR A 21 -12.22 2.67 3.57
C THR A 21 -12.70 3.10 2.18
N ALA A 22 -14.02 3.27 2.00
CA ALA A 22 -14.58 3.82 0.76
C ALA A 22 -14.15 5.27 0.51
N GLY A 23 -14.13 6.11 1.55
CA GLY A 23 -13.65 7.49 1.48
C GLY A 23 -12.17 7.59 1.07
N ILE A 24 -11.32 6.71 1.59
CA ILE A 24 -9.90 6.61 1.20
C ILE A 24 -9.80 6.21 -0.28
N ALA A 25 -10.60 5.24 -0.75
CA ALA A 25 -10.61 4.85 -2.15
C ALA A 25 -10.98 6.01 -3.07
N ILE A 26 -12.06 6.75 -2.77
CA ILE A 26 -12.53 7.89 -3.58
C ILE A 26 -11.51 9.02 -3.60
N THR A 27 -10.97 9.38 -2.44
CA THR A 27 -9.97 10.47 -2.33
C THR A 27 -8.66 10.10 -3.02
N ALA A 28 -8.17 8.86 -2.85
CA ALA A 28 -7.00 8.37 -3.55
C ALA A 28 -7.22 8.36 -5.07
N PHE A 29 -8.40 7.97 -5.54
CA PHE A 29 -8.75 7.97 -6.97
C PHE A 29 -8.78 9.39 -7.54
N SER A 30 -9.39 10.34 -6.82
CA SER A 30 -9.41 11.75 -7.20
C SER A 30 -7.98 12.34 -7.30
N LEU A 31 -7.14 12.09 -6.27
CA LEU A 31 -5.74 12.53 -6.27
C LEU A 31 -4.92 11.84 -7.37
N PHE A 32 -5.23 10.57 -7.69
CA PHE A 32 -4.57 9.83 -8.75
C PHE A 32 -4.84 10.46 -10.11
N LEU A 33 -6.11 10.74 -10.42
CA LEU A 33 -6.48 11.43 -11.66
C LEU A 33 -5.87 12.83 -11.74
N TYR A 34 -5.88 13.58 -10.64
CA TYR A 34 -5.22 14.89 -10.57
C TYR A 34 -3.71 14.81 -10.88
N ALA A 35 -3.02 13.84 -10.28
CA ALA A 35 -1.59 13.62 -10.51
C ALA A 35 -1.30 13.21 -11.97
N LEU A 36 -2.18 12.42 -12.58
CA LEU A 36 -2.11 12.00 -13.98
C LEU A 36 -2.29 13.20 -14.95
N SER A 37 -3.23 14.10 -14.66
CA SER A 37 -3.57 15.20 -15.57
C SER A 37 -2.57 16.35 -15.56
N PHE A 38 -2.03 16.73 -14.40
CA PHE A 38 -1.30 18.01 -14.30
C PHE A 38 0.17 17.90 -13.86
N ASN A 39 0.62 16.77 -13.32
CA ASN A 39 1.94 16.70 -12.67
C ASN A 39 2.88 15.56 -13.16
N LEU A 40 2.56 14.86 -14.26
CA LEU A 40 3.40 13.74 -14.77
C LEU A 40 4.83 14.14 -15.17
N ARG A 41 5.10 15.43 -15.39
CA ARG A 41 6.43 15.94 -15.78
C ARG A 41 7.41 15.98 -14.60
N ASP A 42 6.91 16.07 -13.36
CA ASP A 42 7.74 15.98 -12.16
C ASP A 42 7.96 14.51 -11.76
N ARG A 43 9.21 14.16 -11.46
CA ARG A 43 9.57 12.78 -11.06
C ARG A 43 8.94 12.39 -9.73
N VAL A 44 8.75 13.33 -8.80
CA VAL A 44 8.14 13.07 -7.49
C VAL A 44 6.66 12.77 -7.67
N ALA A 45 5.94 13.61 -8.41
CA ALA A 45 4.52 13.42 -8.67
C ALA A 45 4.24 12.14 -9.45
N ARG A 46 5.08 11.79 -10.45
CA ARG A 46 4.98 10.51 -11.15
C ARG A 46 5.15 9.31 -10.23
N SER A 47 6.12 9.35 -9.31
CA SER A 47 6.35 8.24 -8.36
C SER A 47 5.22 8.15 -7.33
N PHE A 48 4.69 9.30 -6.90
CA PHE A 48 3.53 9.38 -6.01
C PHE A 48 2.25 8.86 -6.69
N ALA A 49 2.05 9.13 -7.98
CA ALA A 49 0.93 8.59 -8.74
C ALA A 49 0.93 7.05 -8.78
N ILE A 50 2.09 6.40 -8.79
CA ILE A 50 2.19 4.93 -8.70
C ILE A 50 1.74 4.44 -7.33
N ILE A 51 2.09 5.15 -6.24
CA ILE A 51 1.60 4.82 -4.89
C ILE A 51 0.10 4.99 -4.84
N LEU A 52 -0.44 6.12 -5.35
CA LEU A 52 -1.88 6.35 -5.40
C LEU A 52 -2.62 5.27 -6.20
N LEU A 53 -2.08 4.83 -7.33
CA LEU A 53 -2.62 3.71 -8.10
C LEU A 53 -2.70 2.43 -7.24
N CYS A 54 -1.62 2.08 -6.53
CA CYS A 54 -1.61 0.90 -5.65
C CYS A 54 -2.66 1.02 -4.54
N VAL A 55 -2.77 2.20 -3.93
CA VAL A 55 -3.76 2.50 -2.89
C VAL A 55 -5.18 2.38 -3.44
N VAL A 56 -5.47 2.95 -4.61
CA VAL A 56 -6.79 2.82 -5.26
C VAL A 56 -7.13 1.35 -5.45
N VAL A 57 -6.22 0.56 -6.03
CA VAL A 57 -6.46 -0.88 -6.27
C VAL A 57 -6.77 -1.62 -4.98
N VAL A 58 -5.99 -1.41 -3.91
CA VAL A 58 -6.22 -2.08 -2.62
C VAL A 58 -7.54 -1.64 -1.99
N PHE A 59 -7.75 -0.33 -1.81
CA PHE A 59 -8.89 0.18 -1.07
C PHE A 59 -10.21 0.00 -1.84
N THR A 60 -10.18 0.02 -3.18
CA THR A 60 -11.35 -0.35 -3.98
C THR A 60 -11.65 -1.84 -3.86
N ALA A 61 -10.64 -2.71 -3.89
CA ALA A 61 -10.85 -4.13 -3.68
C ALA A 61 -11.39 -4.44 -2.26
N GLU A 62 -10.90 -3.74 -1.23
CA GLU A 62 -11.38 -3.87 0.16
C GLU A 62 -12.81 -3.34 0.32
N ALA A 63 -13.13 -2.17 -0.27
CA ALA A 63 -14.46 -1.58 -0.17
C ALA A 63 -15.56 -2.43 -0.85
N LEU A 64 -15.19 -3.28 -1.79
CA LEU A 64 -16.12 -4.19 -2.49
C LEU A 64 -16.26 -5.57 -1.81
N GLN A 65 -15.46 -5.86 -0.77
CA GLN A 65 -15.59 -7.11 0.01
C GLN A 65 -16.75 -6.99 0.99
N ASP A 66 -17.92 -7.45 0.57
CA ASP A 66 -19.11 -7.54 1.43
C ASP A 66 -19.48 -9.02 1.70
N ASN A 67 -20.15 -9.26 2.83
CA ASN A 67 -20.56 -10.59 3.28
C ASN A 67 -21.66 -11.22 2.39
N SER A 68 -22.27 -10.42 1.52
CA SER A 68 -23.28 -10.85 0.54
C SER A 68 -22.68 -11.40 -0.75
N VAL A 69 -21.37 -11.30 -0.93
CA VAL A 69 -20.66 -11.61 -2.18
C VAL A 69 -20.30 -13.09 -2.26
N SER A 70 -20.45 -13.68 -3.46
CA SER A 70 -20.06 -15.07 -3.71
C SER A 70 -18.58 -15.32 -3.40
N ILE A 71 -18.26 -16.50 -2.87
CA ILE A 71 -16.89 -16.92 -2.50
C ILE A 71 -15.90 -16.74 -3.67
N ARG A 72 -16.34 -17.01 -4.92
CA ARG A 72 -15.50 -16.80 -6.11
C ARG A 72 -15.15 -15.34 -6.34
N THR A 73 -16.11 -14.44 -6.14
CA THR A 73 -15.88 -13.01 -6.30
C THR A 73 -15.00 -12.49 -5.17
N LEU A 74 -15.18 -12.98 -3.95
CA LEU A 74 -14.33 -12.66 -2.81
C LEU A 74 -12.86 -13.07 -3.06
N ASP A 75 -12.60 -14.25 -3.65
CA ASP A 75 -11.26 -14.68 -4.08
C ASP A 75 -10.63 -13.74 -5.11
N LEU A 76 -11.41 -13.34 -6.13
CA LEU A 76 -10.92 -12.40 -7.14
C LEU A 76 -10.57 -11.03 -6.55
N LEU A 77 -11.40 -10.52 -5.63
CA LEU A 77 -11.14 -9.24 -4.95
C LEU A 77 -9.91 -9.32 -4.06
N MET A 78 -9.73 -10.42 -3.33
CA MET A 78 -8.53 -10.69 -2.53
C MET A 78 -7.27 -10.68 -3.40
N ARG A 79 -7.29 -11.41 -4.52
CA ARG A 79 -6.16 -11.45 -5.47
C ARG A 79 -5.88 -10.09 -6.09
N LEU A 80 -6.93 -9.31 -6.40
CA LEU A 80 -6.79 -7.95 -6.90
C LEU A 80 -6.14 -7.02 -5.87
N GLN A 81 -6.50 -7.15 -4.60
CA GLN A 81 -5.88 -6.40 -3.50
C GLN A 81 -4.39 -6.70 -3.39
N TRP A 82 -4.01 -7.98 -3.51
CA TRP A 82 -2.60 -8.40 -3.51
C TRP A 82 -1.78 -7.77 -4.64
N PHE A 83 -2.39 -7.44 -5.78
CA PHE A 83 -1.70 -6.74 -6.86
C PHE A 83 -1.15 -5.38 -6.43
N GLY A 84 -1.96 -4.59 -5.72
CA GLY A 84 -1.54 -3.29 -5.20
C GLY A 84 -0.51 -3.41 -4.07
N LEU A 85 -0.64 -4.42 -3.20
CA LEU A 85 0.30 -4.70 -2.11
C LEU A 85 1.71 -5.03 -2.62
N VAL A 86 1.82 -5.88 -3.66
CA VAL A 86 3.10 -6.33 -4.18
C VAL A 86 3.92 -5.21 -4.82
N PHE A 87 3.26 -4.24 -5.46
CA PHE A 87 3.92 -3.09 -6.07
C PHE A 87 4.24 -1.96 -5.09
N LEU A 88 3.55 -1.92 -3.96
CA LEU A 88 3.71 -0.88 -2.95
C LEU A 88 5.18 -0.66 -2.50
N PRO A 89 5.95 -1.68 -2.05
CA PRO A 89 7.32 -1.47 -1.58
C PRO A 89 8.24 -0.86 -2.66
N ALA A 90 8.09 -1.29 -3.91
CA ALA A 90 8.83 -0.73 -5.04
C ALA A 90 8.44 0.74 -5.30
N ALA A 91 7.16 1.07 -5.21
CA ALA A 91 6.65 2.42 -5.39
C ALA A 91 7.15 3.39 -4.29
N TYR A 92 7.23 2.95 -3.03
CA TYR A 92 7.77 3.75 -1.93
C TYR A 92 9.26 4.04 -2.10
N LEU A 93 10.04 3.04 -2.50
CA LEU A 93 11.45 3.26 -2.79
C LEU A 93 11.65 4.21 -3.98
N HIS A 94 10.83 4.11 -5.02
CA HIS A 94 10.83 5.03 -6.16
C HIS A 94 10.54 6.48 -5.73
N LEU A 95 9.53 6.68 -4.88
CA LEU A 95 9.24 8.00 -4.30
C LEU A 95 10.39 8.50 -3.44
N SER A 96 11.00 7.63 -2.62
CA SER A 96 12.12 8.01 -1.76
C SER A 96 13.35 8.49 -2.55
N ASP A 97 13.66 7.86 -3.69
CA ASP A 97 14.74 8.33 -4.57
C ASP A 97 14.39 9.68 -5.21
N ALA A 98 13.14 9.84 -5.67
CA ALA A 98 12.68 11.10 -6.25
C ALA A 98 12.80 12.28 -5.26
N LEU A 99 12.47 12.06 -3.98
CA LEU A 99 12.63 13.08 -2.93
C LEU A 99 14.09 13.36 -2.57
N LEU A 100 14.97 12.37 -2.64
CA LEU A 100 16.40 12.60 -2.43
C LEU A 100 17.02 13.44 -3.55
N VAL A 101 16.52 13.29 -4.78
CA VAL A 101 16.94 14.12 -5.92
C VAL A 101 16.54 15.58 -5.73
N THR A 102 15.31 15.85 -5.26
CA THR A 102 14.86 17.23 -5.00
C THR A 102 15.56 17.85 -3.79
N ALA A 103 16.01 17.04 -2.84
CA ALA A 103 16.83 17.46 -1.70
C ALA A 103 18.31 17.73 -2.05
N GLY A 104 18.69 17.74 -3.34
CA GLY A 104 20.03 18.14 -3.79
C GLY A 104 21.06 17.02 -3.85
N ARG A 105 20.67 15.74 -3.69
CA ARG A 105 21.55 14.59 -3.92
C ARG A 105 21.25 14.00 -5.31
N PRO A 106 22.02 14.35 -6.35
CA PRO A 106 21.76 13.83 -7.70
C PRO A 106 21.82 12.30 -7.69
N SER A 107 20.79 11.67 -8.25
CA SER A 107 20.67 10.21 -8.32
C SER A 107 21.76 9.67 -9.26
N ARG A 108 22.84 9.16 -8.68
CA ARG A 108 23.85 8.38 -9.41
C ARG A 108 23.22 7.04 -9.78
N GLY A 109 23.45 6.56 -11.01
CA GLY A 109 22.73 5.45 -11.67
C GLY A 109 22.49 4.18 -10.82
N ARG A 110 23.30 3.92 -9.79
CA ARG A 110 23.06 2.88 -8.77
C ARG A 110 21.65 2.91 -8.17
N ARG A 111 21.09 4.09 -7.86
CA ARG A 111 19.73 4.19 -7.27
C ARG A 111 18.63 3.89 -8.29
N ARG A 112 18.83 4.27 -9.55
CA ARG A 112 17.93 3.91 -10.64
C ARG A 112 17.88 2.40 -10.89
N ILE A 113 19.03 1.73 -10.74
CA ILE A 113 19.12 0.27 -10.80
C ILE A 113 18.39 -0.35 -9.61
N ALA A 114 18.61 0.14 -8.38
CA ALA A 114 17.92 -0.36 -7.19
C ALA A 114 16.39 -0.27 -7.28
N VAL A 115 15.84 0.83 -7.80
CA VAL A 115 14.40 0.96 -8.05
C VAL A 115 13.92 -0.06 -9.10
N ARG A 116 14.66 -0.21 -10.22
CA ARG A 116 14.32 -1.19 -11.26
C ARG A 116 14.38 -2.64 -10.75
N THR A 117 15.38 -2.99 -9.96
CA THR A 117 15.48 -4.32 -9.35
C THR A 117 14.32 -4.55 -8.40
N MET A 118 13.87 -3.54 -7.66
CA MET A 118 12.71 -3.68 -6.79
C MET A 118 11.42 -3.93 -7.57
N TYR A 119 11.20 -3.21 -8.67
CA TYR A 119 10.07 -3.49 -9.57
C TYR A 119 10.16 -4.88 -10.21
N ALA A 120 11.37 -5.35 -10.54
CA ALA A 120 11.57 -6.69 -11.07
C ALA A 120 11.24 -7.77 -10.03
N ILE A 121 11.64 -7.57 -8.77
CA ILE A 121 11.31 -8.47 -7.65
C ILE A 121 9.79 -8.47 -7.40
N SER A 122 9.16 -7.29 -7.34
CA SER A 122 7.69 -7.17 -7.26
C SER A 122 6.98 -7.89 -8.42
N CYS A 123 7.50 -7.77 -9.65
CA CYS A 123 6.96 -8.49 -10.80
C CYS A 123 7.11 -10.02 -10.63
N GLY A 124 8.24 -10.49 -10.09
CA GLY A 124 8.44 -11.89 -9.72
C GLY A 124 7.39 -12.40 -8.73
N PHE A 125 7.11 -11.62 -7.68
CA PHE A 125 6.04 -11.94 -6.72
C PHE A 125 4.64 -11.91 -7.35
N LEU A 126 4.39 -11.06 -8.35
CA LEU A 126 3.14 -11.09 -9.11
C LEU A 126 3.00 -12.32 -10.00
N LEU A 127 4.10 -12.81 -10.59
CA LEU A 127 4.06 -14.06 -11.34
C LEU A 127 3.80 -15.25 -10.41
N LEU A 128 4.38 -15.24 -9.20
CA LEU A 128 4.05 -16.21 -8.15
C LEU A 128 2.59 -16.12 -7.71
N LEU A 129 2.02 -14.91 -7.65
CA LEU A 129 0.60 -14.68 -7.37
C LEU A 129 -0.30 -15.25 -8.49
N ALA A 130 0.05 -14.99 -9.75
CA ALA A 130 -0.70 -15.43 -10.92
C ALA A 130 -0.65 -16.96 -11.10
N THR A 131 0.45 -17.60 -10.71
CA THR A 131 0.60 -19.07 -10.75
C THR A 131 -0.06 -19.78 -9.58
N GLY A 132 -0.71 -19.06 -8.66
CA GLY A 132 -1.37 -19.65 -7.48
C GLY A 132 -0.43 -20.17 -6.40
N ASN A 133 0.89 -20.00 -6.56
CA ASN A 133 1.89 -20.47 -5.61
C ASN A 133 2.13 -19.50 -4.44
N LEU A 134 1.77 -18.23 -4.61
CA LEU A 134 1.92 -17.23 -3.53
C LEU A 134 0.86 -17.39 -2.44
N LEU A 135 -0.34 -17.83 -2.81
CA LEU A 135 -1.52 -17.82 -1.96
C LEU A 135 -2.17 -19.20 -1.98
N ALA A 136 -2.16 -19.89 -0.85
CA ALA A 136 -2.86 -21.16 -0.70
C ALA A 136 -4.39 -20.95 -0.67
N GLU A 137 -5.15 -22.06 -0.73
CA GLU A 137 -6.60 -22.09 -0.87
C GLU A 137 -7.31 -21.26 0.22
N ILE A 138 -8.40 -20.56 -0.15
CA ILE A 138 -9.23 -19.80 0.80
C ILE A 138 -9.87 -20.76 1.79
N ILE A 139 -9.71 -20.48 3.09
CA ILE A 139 -10.54 -21.11 4.13
C ILE A 139 -11.76 -20.20 4.36
N PRO A 140 -12.97 -20.57 3.92
CA PRO A 140 -14.15 -19.70 4.00
C PRO A 140 -14.65 -19.46 5.44
N ASN A 141 -14.14 -20.20 6.43
CA ASN A 141 -14.65 -20.24 7.81
C ASN A 141 -13.66 -19.68 8.86
N GLY A 142 -12.79 -18.74 8.48
CA GLY A 142 -11.99 -17.97 9.43
C GLY A 142 -12.80 -16.84 10.06
N LYS A 143 -13.22 -16.95 11.32
CA LYS A 143 -13.64 -15.78 12.11
C LYS A 143 -12.36 -15.08 12.60
N PRO A 144 -12.17 -13.75 12.43
CA PRO A 144 -13.17 -12.74 12.11
C PRO A 144 -13.20 -12.26 10.63
N ALA A 145 -12.32 -12.76 9.76
CA ALA A 145 -12.35 -12.54 8.31
C ALA A 145 -11.78 -13.76 7.55
N PRO A 146 -12.28 -14.11 6.35
CA PRO A 146 -11.77 -15.22 5.55
C PRO A 146 -10.29 -15.00 5.27
N TYR A 147 -9.40 -15.83 5.84
CA TYR A 147 -7.96 -15.68 5.66
C TYR A 147 -7.42 -16.59 4.55
N LEU A 148 -6.45 -16.11 3.77
CA LEU A 148 -5.69 -16.92 2.85
C LEU A 148 -4.62 -17.68 3.61
N GLN A 149 -4.53 -18.99 3.38
CA GLN A 149 -3.53 -19.82 4.05
C GLN A 149 -2.12 -19.30 3.77
N ARG A 150 -1.35 -19.19 4.86
CA ARG A 150 0.04 -18.76 4.87
C ARG A 150 0.88 -19.80 4.11
N THR A 151 1.61 -19.34 3.11
CA THR A 151 2.62 -20.13 2.41
C THR A 151 3.99 -19.57 2.77
N ILE A 152 5.05 -20.37 2.70
CA ILE A 152 6.43 -19.90 2.89
C ILE A 152 6.73 -18.64 2.04
N TRP A 153 6.10 -18.53 0.86
CA TRP A 153 6.20 -17.39 -0.04
C TRP A 153 5.57 -16.08 0.51
N THR A 154 4.47 -16.14 1.26
CA THR A 154 3.90 -14.94 1.89
C THR A 154 4.79 -14.44 3.02
N GLU A 155 5.44 -15.33 3.77
CA GLU A 155 6.40 -14.93 4.81
C GLU A 155 7.61 -14.22 4.21
N ILE A 156 8.19 -14.78 3.15
CA ILE A 156 9.30 -14.16 2.41
C ILE A 156 8.88 -12.79 1.87
N PHE A 157 7.66 -12.67 1.34
CA PHE A 157 7.12 -11.39 0.89
C PHE A 157 6.97 -10.38 2.03
N THR A 158 6.47 -10.79 3.19
CA THR A 158 6.33 -9.91 4.37
C THR A 158 7.70 -9.39 4.83
N VAL A 159 8.72 -10.25 4.90
CA VAL A 159 10.09 -9.82 5.22
C VAL A 159 10.61 -8.83 4.18
N PHE A 160 10.43 -9.13 2.90
CA PHE A 160 10.79 -8.22 1.80
C PHE A 160 10.08 -6.87 1.92
N TYR A 161 8.77 -6.87 2.19
CA TYR A 161 7.96 -5.68 2.37
C TYR A 161 8.48 -4.83 3.54
N ILE A 162 8.70 -5.43 4.70
CA ILE A 162 9.22 -4.73 5.89
C ILE A 162 10.58 -4.11 5.61
N VAL A 163 11.52 -4.87 5.03
CA VAL A 163 12.86 -4.37 4.70
C VAL A 163 12.79 -3.21 3.71
N ALA A 164 11.94 -3.32 2.68
CA ALA A 164 11.72 -2.26 1.70
C ALA A 164 11.16 -0.98 2.33
N MET A 165 10.15 -1.13 3.21
CA MET A 165 9.50 -0.02 3.89
C MET A 165 10.44 0.68 4.87
N VAL A 166 11.24 -0.08 5.64
CA VAL A 166 12.28 0.47 6.51
C VAL A 166 13.33 1.23 5.69
N TRP A 167 13.75 0.68 4.55
CA TRP A 167 14.70 1.36 3.68
C TRP A 167 14.11 2.66 3.09
N ALA A 168 12.87 2.63 2.63
CA ALA A 168 12.18 3.83 2.16
C ALA A 168 12.04 4.88 3.28
N ALA A 169 11.71 4.47 4.50
CA ALA A 169 11.59 5.35 5.66
C ALA A 169 12.93 6.02 6.02
N ILE A 170 14.04 5.27 6.03
CA ILE A 170 15.38 5.83 6.24
C ILE A 170 15.71 6.86 5.16
N ASN A 171 15.37 6.57 3.90
CA ASN A 171 15.59 7.50 2.78
C ASN A 171 14.71 8.76 2.90
N PHE A 172 13.46 8.64 3.33
CA PHE A 172 12.59 9.77 3.61
C PHE A 172 13.13 10.66 4.72
N TYR A 173 13.58 10.06 5.83
CA TYR A 173 14.20 10.80 6.93
C TYR A 173 15.46 11.55 6.47
N ARG A 174 16.31 10.90 5.67
CA ARG A 174 17.49 11.55 5.06
C ARG A 174 17.11 12.71 4.14
N ALA A 175 16.10 12.54 3.29
CA ALA A 175 15.61 13.61 2.43
C ALA A 175 15.09 14.79 3.27
N TYR A 176 14.40 14.51 4.37
CA TYR A 176 13.87 15.51 5.29
C TYR A 176 14.98 16.33 5.96
N SER A 177 16.03 15.66 6.46
CA SER A 177 17.17 16.33 7.09
C SER A 177 17.97 17.21 6.12
N LEU A 178 17.91 16.92 4.81
CA LEU A 178 18.60 17.67 3.77
C LEU A 178 17.83 18.95 3.33
N MET A 179 16.57 19.11 3.71
CA MET A 179 15.80 20.30 3.36
C MET A 179 16.20 21.51 4.21
N LEU A 180 16.79 22.51 3.54
CA LEU A 180 17.29 23.75 4.13
C LEU A 180 16.19 24.79 4.42
N THR A 181 15.05 24.74 3.70
CA THR A 181 13.97 25.72 3.87
C THR A 181 12.83 25.21 4.76
N ARG A 182 12.31 26.07 5.65
CA ARG A 182 11.17 25.77 6.53
C ARG A 182 9.90 25.40 5.75
N SER A 183 9.71 25.99 4.56
CA SER A 183 8.59 25.70 3.65
C SER A 183 8.71 24.31 3.01
N GLY A 184 9.91 23.93 2.52
CA GLY A 184 10.16 22.59 1.98
C GLY A 184 9.92 21.50 3.02
N ARG A 185 10.40 21.73 4.25
CA ARG A 185 10.24 20.80 5.37
C ARG A 185 8.76 20.55 5.74
N ARG A 186 7.90 21.58 5.69
CA ARG A 186 6.44 21.44 5.92
C ARG A 186 5.74 20.66 4.81
N ARG A 187 6.08 20.95 3.54
CA ARG A 187 5.52 20.23 2.38
C ARG A 187 5.90 18.75 2.39
N MET A 188 7.14 18.44 2.81
CA MET A 188 7.60 17.05 2.94
C MET A 188 6.86 16.30 4.04
N ILE A 189 6.55 16.92 5.18
CA ILE A 189 5.80 16.26 6.27
C ILE A 189 4.41 15.84 5.79
N TYR A 190 3.70 16.71 5.06
CA TYR A 190 2.37 16.35 4.53
C TYR A 190 2.44 15.20 3.54
N LEU A 191 3.47 15.19 2.68
CA LEU A 191 3.69 14.13 1.72
C LEU A 191 4.11 12.82 2.38
N MET A 192 4.97 12.87 3.41
CA MET A 192 5.37 11.70 4.19
C MET A 192 4.19 11.16 5.00
N ALA A 193 3.37 12.02 5.63
CA ALA A 193 2.20 11.60 6.37
C ALA A 193 1.17 10.91 5.45
N GLY A 194 0.88 11.50 4.29
CA GLY A 194 0.00 10.91 3.28
C GLY A 194 0.56 9.64 2.64
N ALA A 195 1.87 9.55 2.46
CA ALA A 195 2.52 8.35 1.97
C ALA A 195 2.62 7.25 3.05
N THR A 196 2.74 7.55 4.34
CA THR A 196 2.92 6.51 5.37
C THR A 196 1.60 5.87 5.80
N ALA A 197 0.50 6.63 5.77
CA ALA A 197 -0.81 6.16 6.22
C ALA A 197 -1.30 4.89 5.49
N PRO A 198 -1.20 4.77 4.15
CA PRO A 198 -1.53 3.53 3.45
C PRO A 198 -0.59 2.40 3.84
N GLY A 199 0.71 2.66 3.99
CA GLY A 199 1.71 1.64 4.33
C GLY A 199 1.47 1.00 5.70
N ILE A 200 1.04 1.78 6.69
CA ILE A 200 0.67 1.28 8.03
C ILE A 200 -0.62 0.48 7.97
N ARG A 201 -1.65 0.97 7.26
CA ARG A 201 -2.90 0.22 7.10
C ARG A 201 -2.68 -1.10 6.34
N LEU A 202 -1.81 -1.11 5.34
CA LEU A 202 -1.44 -2.30 4.58
C LEU A 202 -0.59 -3.29 5.38
N LEU A 203 0.25 -2.80 6.28
CA LEU A 203 0.94 -3.65 7.27
C LEU A 203 -0.05 -4.28 8.24
N SER A 204 -1.03 -3.50 8.75
CA SER A 204 -2.08 -4.06 9.60
C SER A 204 -2.95 -5.09 8.89
N ILE A 205 -3.15 -4.95 7.57
CA ILE A 205 -3.78 -5.99 6.75
C ILE A 205 -2.91 -7.24 6.81
N LEU A 206 -1.62 -7.18 6.44
CA LEU A 206 -0.68 -8.32 6.55
C LEU A 206 -0.68 -8.98 7.94
N ASP A 207 -0.81 -8.20 9.02
CA ASP A 207 -0.87 -8.68 10.41
C ASP A 207 -2.25 -9.22 10.83
N LEU A 208 -3.34 -8.78 10.20
CA LEU A 208 -4.69 -9.36 10.35
C LEU A 208 -4.82 -10.73 9.65
N TRP A 209 -3.86 -11.07 8.77
CA TRP A 209 -3.71 -12.40 8.14
C TRP A 209 -2.67 -13.30 8.86
N LEU A 210 -2.12 -12.86 10.00
CA LEU A 210 -1.28 -13.63 10.94
C LEU A 210 -2.13 -14.22 12.07
#